data_AF-A0A8T4NAA6-F1
#
_entry.id   AF-A0A8T4NAA6-F1
#
_cell.length_a   1.000
_cell.length_b   1.000
_cell.length_c   1.000
_cell.angle_alpha   90.00
_cell.angle_beta   90.00
_cell.angle_gamma   90.00
#
_symmetry.space_group_name_H-M   'P 1'
#
loop_
_entity.id
_entity.type
_entity.pdbx_description
1 polymer ?
#
loop_
_entity_poly.entity_id
_entity_poly.type
_entity_poly.pdbx_seq_one_letter_code
_entity_poly.pdbx_strand_id
1 'polypeptide(L)'
;MVNKKGQEMTLGTIVAIVLGIVVLVLLIWGFSTGWTNMWDQIAGRTSGSNVQLRIADCENDCNNNEKSSWCSEKKDLRFFDDKGDLKKISGSCHQFSVGGFIDGVLLPSGLGFKKCDEKFTCEPEVKAAS
;
A
#
# COMPACT_ATOMS: atom_id res chain seq x y z
N MET A 1 55.81 7.63 -38.11
CA MET A 1 54.89 6.72 -37.41
C MET A 1 54.39 7.46 -36.17
N VAL A 2 53.16 7.99 -36.21
CA VAL A 2 52.67 8.97 -35.24
C VAL A 2 52.18 8.26 -33.97
N ASN A 3 52.71 8.69 -32.84
CA ASN A 3 52.56 8.15 -31.50
C ASN A 3 51.10 8.29 -31.02
N LYS A 4 50.26 7.26 -31.19
CA LYS A 4 48.86 7.19 -30.70
C LYS A 4 48.72 6.60 -29.28
N LYS A 5 49.79 6.55 -28.48
CA LYS A 5 49.78 5.89 -27.16
C LYS A 5 49.17 6.72 -26.03
N GLY A 6 48.92 8.02 -26.23
CA GLY A 6 48.30 8.90 -25.22
C GLY A 6 46.76 9.01 -25.28
N GLN A 7 46.14 8.52 -26.37
CA GLN A 7 44.71 8.71 -26.63
C GLN A 7 43.82 7.57 -26.11
N GLU A 8 44.38 6.39 -25.85
CA GLU A 8 43.60 5.25 -25.30
C GLU A 8 43.29 5.44 -23.81
N MET A 9 44.17 6.07 -23.04
CA MET A 9 43.96 6.29 -21.61
C MET A 9 42.84 7.30 -21.34
N THR A 10 42.59 8.23 -22.26
CA THR A 10 41.55 9.25 -22.15
C THR A 10 40.17 8.75 -22.59
N LEU A 11 40.11 7.79 -23.53
CA LEU A 11 38.83 7.27 -24.03
C LEU A 11 38.05 6.49 -22.95
N GLY A 12 38.75 5.64 -22.17
CA GLY A 12 38.11 4.85 -21.11
C GLY A 12 37.50 5.72 -20.00
N THR A 13 38.20 6.78 -19.59
CA THR A 13 37.72 7.72 -18.57
C THR A 13 36.50 8.51 -19.05
N ILE A 14 36.50 8.93 -20.32
CA ILE A 14 35.34 9.64 -20.90
C ILE A 14 34.11 8.73 -20.90
N VAL A 15 34.25 7.48 -21.32
CA VAL A 15 33.15 6.51 -21.32
C VAL A 15 32.63 6.25 -19.90
N ALA A 16 33.52 6.13 -18.91
CA ALA A 16 33.13 5.93 -17.52
C ALA A 16 32.34 7.12 -16.95
N ILE A 17 32.76 8.36 -17.25
CA ILE A 17 32.05 9.56 -16.81
C ILE A 17 30.66 9.62 -17.47
N VAL A 18 30.55 9.33 -18.76
CA VAL A 18 29.28 9.33 -19.48
C VAL A 18 28.32 8.27 -18.92
N LEU A 19 28.80 7.05 -18.68
CA LEU A 19 28.01 6.00 -18.04
C LEU A 19 27.55 6.40 -16.63
N GLY A 20 28.44 7.02 -15.84
CA GLY A 20 28.09 7.53 -14.51
C GLY A 20 26.96 8.55 -14.54
N ILE A 21 27.02 9.50 -15.48
CA ILE A 21 25.96 10.52 -15.65
C ILE A 21 24.64 9.86 -16.09
N VAL A 22 24.67 8.92 -17.03
CA VAL A 22 23.47 8.22 -17.50
C VAL A 22 22.79 7.48 -16.35
N VAL A 23 23.54 6.75 -15.53
CA VAL A 23 22.99 6.05 -14.35
C VAL A 23 22.42 7.05 -13.34
N LEU A 24 23.12 8.16 -13.10
CA LEU A 24 22.67 9.18 -12.16
C LEU A 24 21.34 9.82 -12.58
N VAL A 25 21.16 10.11 -13.87
CA VAL A 25 19.90 10.62 -14.42
C VAL A 25 18.78 9.59 -14.28
N LEU A 26 19.03 8.32 -14.60
CA LEU A 26 18.04 7.24 -14.47
C LEU A 26 17.60 7.02 -13.02
N LEU A 27 18.53 7.11 -12.06
CA LEU A 27 18.21 7.00 -10.64
C LEU A 27 17.35 8.17 -10.17
N ILE A 28 17.72 9.41 -10.50
CA ILE A 28 16.92 10.59 -10.13
C ILE A 28 15.52 10.48 -10.75
N TRP A 29 15.42 10.12 -12.04
CA TRP A 29 14.15 10.00 -12.73
C TRP A 29 13.29 8.86 -12.17
N GLY A 30 13.89 7.71 -11.87
CA GLY A 30 13.21 6.56 -11.28
C GLY A 30 12.72 6.82 -9.85
N PHE A 31 13.53 7.49 -9.02
CA PHE A 31 13.11 7.88 -7.67
C PHE A 31 12.11 9.05 -7.69
N SER A 32 12.18 9.96 -8.67
CA SER A 32 11.28 11.12 -8.77
C SER A 32 9.91 10.78 -9.34
N THR A 33 9.83 9.88 -10.33
CA THR A 33 8.53 9.41 -10.87
C THR A 33 7.82 8.49 -9.88
N GLY A 34 8.57 7.92 -8.93
CA GLY A 34 8.05 7.07 -7.89
C GLY A 34 7.74 5.67 -8.40
N TRP A 35 8.21 4.65 -7.69
CA TRP A 35 7.85 3.26 -7.98
C TRP A 35 6.39 2.93 -7.65
N THR A 36 5.60 3.88 -7.13
CA THR A 36 4.24 3.64 -6.62
C THR A 36 3.32 2.99 -7.66
N ASN A 37 3.31 3.46 -8.91
CA ASN A 37 2.49 2.87 -9.97
C ASN A 37 2.98 1.48 -10.43
N MET A 38 4.28 1.22 -10.35
CA MET A 38 4.85 -0.08 -10.72
C MET A 38 4.65 -1.11 -9.60
N TRP A 39 4.80 -0.71 -8.34
CA TRP A 39 4.41 -1.52 -7.19
C TRP A 39 2.91 -1.77 -7.17
N ASP A 40 2.06 -0.82 -7.58
CA ASP A 40 0.61 -1.05 -7.61
C ASP A 40 0.19 -1.97 -8.77
N GLN A 41 0.91 -1.99 -9.90
CA GLN A 41 0.71 -3.01 -10.95
C GLN A 41 1.25 -4.40 -10.58
N ILE A 42 2.40 -4.46 -9.90
CA ILE A 42 3.00 -5.73 -9.45
C ILE A 42 2.23 -6.30 -8.25
N ALA A 43 1.89 -5.47 -7.27
CA ALA A 43 1.04 -5.83 -6.14
C ALA A 43 -0.41 -6.03 -6.56
N GLY A 44 -0.93 -5.28 -7.54
CA GLY A 44 -2.29 -5.49 -8.07
C GLY A 44 -2.48 -6.86 -8.73
N ARG A 45 -1.41 -7.47 -9.25
CA ARG A 45 -1.44 -8.81 -9.86
C ARG A 45 -0.99 -9.94 -8.92
N THR A 46 -0.30 -9.60 -7.82
CA THR A 46 0.26 -10.57 -6.84
C THR A 46 -0.43 -10.49 -5.45
N SER A 47 -1.32 -9.52 -5.23
CA SER A 47 -1.99 -9.33 -3.96
C SER A 47 -3.06 -10.39 -3.78
N GLY A 48 -2.68 -11.49 -3.13
CA GLY A 48 -3.62 -12.35 -2.42
C GLY A 48 -4.42 -11.58 -1.38
N SER A 49 -5.21 -12.30 -0.59
CA SER A 49 -6.01 -11.72 0.48
C SER A 49 -5.12 -10.94 1.46
N ASN A 50 -5.42 -9.67 1.71
CA ASN A 50 -4.70 -8.83 2.69
C ASN A 50 -5.45 -8.73 4.03
N VAL A 51 -6.40 -9.65 4.28
CA VAL A 51 -7.21 -9.69 5.51
C VAL A 51 -6.34 -9.66 6.76
N GLN A 52 -5.31 -10.51 6.83
CA GLN A 52 -4.41 -10.57 8.00
C GLN A 52 -3.62 -9.28 8.23
N LEU A 53 -3.13 -8.67 7.15
CA LEU A 53 -2.43 -7.39 7.24
C LEU A 53 -3.35 -6.30 7.78
N ARG A 54 -4.61 -6.27 7.32
CA ARG A 54 -5.59 -5.30 7.80
C ARG A 54 -6.02 -5.55 9.24
N ILE A 55 -6.09 -6.80 9.69
CA ILE A 55 -6.32 -7.10 11.11
C ILE A 55 -5.17 -6.53 11.95
N ALA A 56 -3.92 -6.73 11.52
CA ALA A 56 -2.75 -6.23 12.24
C ALA A 56 -2.69 -4.69 12.27
N ASP A 57 -3.00 -4.02 11.15
CA ASP A 57 -3.10 -2.56 11.09
C ASP A 57 -4.14 -2.05 12.09
N CYS A 58 -5.32 -2.65 12.07
CA CYS A 58 -6.40 -2.33 12.99
C CYS A 58 -5.95 -2.57 14.46
N GLU A 59 -5.35 -3.72 14.78
CA GLU A 59 -4.85 -4.01 16.13
C GLU A 59 -3.77 -3.00 16.58
N ASN A 60 -2.92 -2.54 15.67
CA ASN A 60 -1.93 -1.51 15.95
C ASN A 60 -2.58 -0.15 16.26
N ASP A 61 -3.56 0.29 15.45
CA ASP A 61 -4.30 1.53 15.69
C ASP A 61 -5.02 1.51 17.05
N CYS A 62 -5.55 0.33 17.39
CA CYS A 62 -6.17 0.04 18.68
C CYS A 62 -5.19 0.24 19.84
N ASN A 63 -4.03 -0.43 19.75
CA ASN A 63 -2.99 -0.41 20.79
C ASN A 63 -2.38 0.99 20.95
N ASN A 64 -2.26 1.75 19.85
CA ASN A 64 -1.73 3.11 19.86
C ASN A 64 -2.76 4.17 20.28
N ASN A 65 -3.98 3.79 20.67
CA ASN A 65 -5.06 4.70 21.03
C ASN A 65 -5.45 5.69 19.91
N GLU A 66 -5.22 5.33 18.64
CA GLU A 66 -5.52 6.16 17.47
C GLU A 66 -6.99 6.03 17.05
N LYS A 67 -7.90 6.64 17.82
CA LYS A 67 -9.35 6.60 17.55
C LYS A 67 -9.71 7.11 16.16
N SER A 68 -9.04 8.16 15.69
CA SER A 68 -9.26 8.73 14.36
C SER A 68 -8.92 7.74 13.24
N SER A 69 -7.78 7.05 13.35
CA SER A 69 -7.32 6.04 12.40
C SER A 69 -8.23 4.79 12.43
N TRP A 70 -8.73 4.41 13.60
CA TRP A 70 -9.64 3.28 13.74
C TRP A 70 -11.05 3.53 13.19
N CYS A 71 -11.61 4.73 13.41
CA CYS A 71 -13.00 5.04 13.08
C CYS A 71 -13.20 5.67 11.70
N SER A 72 -12.30 6.57 11.29
CA SER A 72 -12.50 7.44 10.11
C SER A 72 -11.59 7.08 8.93
N GLU A 73 -10.46 6.41 9.19
CA GLU A 73 -9.55 6.02 8.11
C GLU A 73 -10.12 4.83 7.33
N LYS A 74 -10.31 5.02 6.04
CA LYS A 74 -10.78 3.99 5.12
C LYS A 74 -9.61 3.12 4.71
N LYS A 75 -9.69 1.84 5.06
CA LYS A 75 -8.71 0.82 4.69
C LYS A 75 -9.32 -0.11 3.66
N ASP A 76 -8.54 -0.43 2.64
CA ASP A 76 -8.95 -1.35 1.59
C ASP A 76 -8.69 -2.80 2.01
N LEU A 77 -9.75 -3.59 2.08
CA LEU A 77 -9.73 -5.03 2.35
C LEU A 77 -9.96 -5.80 1.05
N ARG A 78 -9.09 -6.78 0.81
CA ARG A 78 -9.07 -7.68 -0.34
C ARG A 78 -9.12 -9.11 0.18
N PHE A 79 -10.12 -9.86 -0.26
CA PHE A 79 -10.30 -11.25 0.11
C PHE A 79 -10.83 -12.05 -1.07
N PHE A 80 -10.60 -13.36 -1.02
CA PHE A 80 -11.17 -14.28 -2.00
C PHE A 80 -12.55 -14.69 -1.53
N ASP A 81 -13.53 -14.56 -2.41
CA ASP A 81 -14.86 -15.13 -2.23
C ASP A 81 -14.81 -16.67 -2.35
N ASP A 82 -15.86 -17.38 -1.94
CA ASP A 82 -15.96 -18.85 -2.08
C ASP A 82 -15.79 -19.32 -3.54
N LYS A 83 -16.02 -18.42 -4.51
CA LYS A 83 -15.82 -18.65 -5.95
C LYS A 83 -14.38 -18.44 -6.43
N GLY A 84 -13.46 -18.03 -5.55
CA GLY A 84 -12.07 -17.70 -5.89
C GLY A 84 -11.89 -16.32 -6.52
N ASP A 85 -12.95 -15.50 -6.58
CA ASP A 85 -12.89 -14.14 -7.09
C ASP A 85 -12.31 -13.18 -6.04
N LEU A 86 -11.36 -12.33 -6.43
CA LEU A 86 -10.81 -11.29 -5.57
C LEU A 86 -11.84 -10.16 -5.42
N LYS A 87 -12.38 -9.99 -4.22
CA LYS A 87 -13.25 -8.87 -3.86
C LYS A 87 -12.45 -7.81 -3.11
N LYS A 88 -12.68 -6.55 -3.48
CA LYS A 88 -12.14 -5.37 -2.78
C LYS A 88 -13.30 -4.61 -2.16
N ILE A 89 -13.17 -4.28 -0.89
CA ILE A 89 -14.10 -3.39 -0.15
C ILE A 89 -13.30 -2.32 0.57
N SER A 90 -13.90 -1.15 0.77
CA SER A 90 -13.27 -0.06 1.51
C SER A 90 -14.10 0.25 2.76
N GLY A 91 -13.46 0.24 3.92
CA GLY A 91 -14.15 0.46 5.19
C GLY A 91 -13.18 0.81 6.30
N SER A 92 -13.69 1.36 7.40
CA SER A 92 -12.88 1.56 8.60
C SER A 92 -12.76 0.29 9.43
N CYS A 93 -11.75 0.23 10.31
CA CYS A 93 -11.55 -0.90 11.21
C CYS A 93 -12.78 -1.18 12.08
N HIS A 94 -13.48 -0.13 12.49
CA HIS A 94 -14.76 -0.26 13.17
C HIS A 94 -15.79 -1.03 12.31
N GLN A 95 -15.98 -0.64 11.06
CA GLN A 95 -16.92 -1.30 10.15
C GLN A 95 -16.54 -2.77 9.91
N PHE A 96 -15.24 -3.08 9.83
CA PHE A 96 -14.76 -4.45 9.72
C PHE A 96 -14.96 -5.27 11.00
N SER A 97 -14.87 -4.64 12.18
CA SER A 97 -15.02 -5.31 13.48
C SER A 97 -16.48 -5.61 13.87
N VAL A 98 -17.43 -4.78 13.46
CA VAL A 98 -18.86 -5.00 13.75
C VAL A 98 -19.51 -6.00 12.81
N GLY A 99 -18.92 -6.21 11.63
CA GLY A 99 -19.52 -7.00 10.57
C GLY A 99 -20.75 -6.31 9.97
N GLY A 100 -21.10 -6.66 8.74
CA GLY A 100 -22.23 -6.05 8.06
C GLY A 100 -22.03 -5.92 6.56
N PHE A 101 -22.90 -5.14 5.94
CA PHE A 101 -22.88 -4.92 4.50
C PHE A 101 -22.04 -3.68 4.18
N ILE A 102 -20.85 -3.88 3.63
CA ILE A 102 -19.93 -2.80 3.22
C ILE A 102 -19.75 -2.88 1.71
N ASP A 103 -19.97 -1.78 1.00
CA ASP A 103 -19.80 -1.68 -0.46
C ASP A 103 -20.49 -2.80 -1.26
N GLY A 104 -21.69 -3.23 -0.84
CA GLY A 104 -22.42 -4.27 -1.57
C GLY A 104 -22.04 -5.70 -1.19
N VAL A 105 -21.16 -5.89 -0.21
CA VAL A 105 -20.66 -7.20 0.21
C VAL A 105 -20.99 -7.46 1.68
N LEU A 106 -21.59 -8.63 1.96
CA LEU A 106 -21.85 -9.08 3.31
C LEU A 106 -20.54 -9.62 3.91
N LEU A 107 -19.99 -8.93 4.89
CA LEU A 107 -18.84 -9.43 5.64
C LEU A 107 -19.30 -10.40 6.73
N PRO A 108 -18.89 -11.67 6.70
CA PRO A 108 -19.12 -12.56 7.81
C PRO A 108 -18.33 -12.07 9.02
N SER A 109 -18.95 -12.12 10.19
CA SER A 109 -18.36 -11.73 11.49
C SER A 109 -17.22 -12.64 11.98
N GLY A 110 -16.64 -13.46 11.08
CA GLY A 110 -15.59 -14.44 11.35
C GLY A 110 -14.23 -14.12 10.71
N LEU A 111 -14.06 -12.92 10.15
CA LEU A 111 -12.81 -12.52 9.49
C LEU A 111 -11.63 -12.24 10.44
N GLY A 112 -11.82 -12.41 11.76
CA GLY A 112 -10.73 -12.27 12.76
C GLY A 112 -10.48 -10.84 13.24
N PHE A 113 -11.28 -9.86 12.81
CA PHE A 113 -11.24 -8.50 13.35
C PHE A 113 -11.74 -8.50 14.80
N LYS A 114 -10.83 -8.23 15.74
CA LYS A 114 -11.21 -8.00 17.14
C LYS A 114 -11.80 -6.61 17.31
N LYS A 115 -12.76 -6.50 18.24
CA LYS A 115 -13.21 -5.19 18.71
C LYS A 115 -12.13 -4.56 19.56
N CYS A 116 -11.88 -3.27 19.36
CA CYS A 116 -11.14 -2.47 20.32
C CYS A 116 -11.91 -2.32 21.63
N ASP A 117 -11.18 -2.09 22.73
CA ASP A 117 -11.73 -1.84 24.07
C ASP A 117 -12.92 -0.88 24.06
N GLU A 118 -13.81 -0.98 25.07
CA GLU A 118 -15.03 -0.16 25.21
C GLU A 118 -14.80 1.36 25.20
N LYS A 119 -13.55 1.82 25.37
CA LYS A 119 -13.18 3.25 25.27
C LYS A 119 -13.03 3.75 23.82
N PHE A 120 -13.01 2.85 22.85
CA PHE A 120 -13.04 3.13 21.41
C PHE A 120 -14.50 3.11 20.90
N THR A 121 -15.33 3.98 21.45
CA THR A 121 -16.62 4.30 20.84
C THR A 121 -16.34 5.15 19.61
N CYS A 122 -16.37 4.53 18.44
CA CYS A 122 -16.59 5.27 17.20
C CYS A 122 -18.00 5.81 17.30
N GLU A 123 -18.12 7.03 17.79
CA GLU A 123 -19.38 7.77 17.73
C GLU A 123 -19.88 7.63 16.29
N PRO A 124 -21.13 7.21 16.06
CA PRO A 124 -21.64 7.16 14.72
C PRO A 124 -21.53 8.58 14.20
N GLU A 125 -20.75 8.80 13.14
CA GLU A 125 -21.00 9.93 12.28
C GLU A 125 -22.42 9.74 11.79
N VAL A 126 -23.36 10.33 12.51
CA VAL A 126 -24.69 10.64 12.04
C VAL A 126 -24.42 11.41 10.76
N LYS A 127 -24.50 10.72 9.62
CA LYS A 127 -24.81 11.35 8.35
C LYS A 127 -25.95 12.30 8.67
N ALA A 128 -25.64 13.59 8.72
CA ALA A 128 -26.61 14.65 8.59
C ALA A 128 -27.25 14.43 7.21
N ALA A 129 -28.28 13.60 7.19
CA ALA A 129 -29.18 13.45 6.08
C ALA A 129 -30.24 14.53 6.27
N SER A 130 -30.22 15.47 5.32
CA SER A 130 -31.26 16.47 5.02
C SER A 130 -31.25 17.75 5.84
#